data_AF-A0A946S1Y4-F1
#
_entry.id   AF-A0A946S1Y4-F1
#
_cell.length_a   1.000
_cell.length_b   1.000
_cell.length_c   1.000
_cell.angle_alpha   90.00
_cell.angle_beta   90.00
_cell.angle_gamma   90.00
#
_symmetry.space_group_name_H-M   'P 1'
#
loop_
_entity.id
_entity.type
_entity.pdbx_description
1 polymer ?
#
loop_
_entity_poly.entity_id
_entity_poly.type
_entity_poly.pdbx_seq_one_letter_code
_entity_poly.pdbx_strand_id
1 'polypeptide(L)'
;MRKRIVIVGAGGFGREVFQLIDKQKYEPVGFVDHRSDDNNLPSPIIGDDSIISQLKDRYKVSHVCIALGNMERRRIVTENALEAGLLLPPVIHPGSVILSQDLIEG
;
A
#
# COMPACT_ATOMS: atom_id res chain seq x y z
N MET A 1 -11.99 -5.60 -14.81
CA MET A 1 -10.52 -5.43 -14.77
C MET A 1 -10.07 -5.34 -13.32
N ARG A 2 -8.88 -5.86 -13.00
CA ARG A 2 -8.28 -5.72 -11.65
C ARG A 2 -7.79 -4.30 -11.44
N LYS A 3 -7.89 -3.80 -10.20
CA LYS A 3 -7.36 -2.51 -9.79
C LYS A 3 -5.88 -2.65 -9.44
N ARG A 4 -5.01 -1.83 -10.05
CA ARG A 4 -3.58 -1.86 -9.75
C ARG A 4 -3.29 -1.25 -8.39
N ILE A 5 -2.57 -1.99 -7.55
CA ILE A 5 -2.24 -1.61 -6.18
C ILE A 5 -0.73 -1.67 -5.93
N VAL A 6 -0.23 -0.75 -5.12
CA VAL A 6 1.16 -0.76 -4.61
C VAL A 6 1.15 -0.90 -3.09
N ILE A 7 2.17 -1.53 -2.52
CA ILE A 7 2.34 -1.64 -1.06
C ILE A 7 3.54 -0.79 -0.66
N VAL A 8 3.35 0.18 0.23
CA VAL A 8 4.46 0.97 0.80
C VAL A 8 4.95 0.27 2.06
N GLY A 9 6.23 -0.08 2.08
CA GLY A 9 6.86 -0.92 3.09
C GLY A 9 7.01 -2.36 2.63
N ALA A 10 8.25 -2.82 2.50
CA ALA A 10 8.65 -4.18 2.12
C ALA A 10 9.21 -4.99 3.32
N GLY A 11 8.98 -4.51 4.54
CA GLY A 11 9.27 -5.24 5.78
C GLY A 11 8.34 -6.43 6.04
N GLY A 12 8.42 -7.04 7.23
CA GLY A 12 7.58 -8.19 7.62
C GLY A 12 6.09 -7.92 7.44
N PHE A 13 5.60 -6.78 7.95
CA PHE A 13 4.19 -6.39 7.83
C PHE A 13 3.76 -6.18 6.36
N GLY A 14 4.58 -5.54 5.53
CA GLY A 14 4.31 -5.37 4.10
C GLY A 14 4.19 -6.70 3.36
N ARG A 15 5.03 -7.68 3.70
CA ARG A 15 4.95 -9.04 3.15
C ARG A 15 3.65 -9.74 3.54
N GLU A 16 3.21 -9.62 4.79
CA GLU A 16 1.92 -10.16 5.24
C GLU A 16 0.75 -9.52 4.50
N VAL A 17 0.74 -8.19 4.41
CA VAL A 17 -0.25 -7.43 3.64
C VAL A 17 -0.33 -7.92 2.20
N PHE A 18 0.80 -8.16 1.53
CA PHE A 18 0.83 -8.68 0.16
C PHE A 18 0.09 -10.01 0.03
N GLN A 19 0.23 -10.90 1.01
CA GLN A 19 -0.45 -12.21 1.00
C GLN A 19 -1.96 -12.07 1.21
N LEU A 20 -2.40 -11.02 1.92
CA LEU A 20 -3.81 -10.77 2.25
C LEU A 20 -4.58 -10.02 1.15
N ILE A 21 -3.89 -9.46 0.16
CA ILE A 21 -4.53 -8.79 -0.97
C ILE A 21 -5.38 -9.78 -1.76
N ASP A 22 -6.65 -9.43 -1.96
CA ASP A 22 -7.56 -10.13 -2.86
C ASP A 22 -7.10 -9.98 -4.32
N LYS A 23 -6.37 -11.00 -4.82
CA LYS A 23 -5.79 -11.03 -6.18
C LYS A 23 -6.84 -11.12 -7.29
N GLN A 24 -8.11 -11.37 -6.96
CA GLN A 24 -9.21 -11.30 -7.93
C GLN A 24 -9.66 -9.85 -8.15
N LYS A 25 -9.55 -9.00 -7.12
CA LYS A 25 -9.90 -7.57 -7.18
C LYS A 25 -8.71 -6.68 -7.53
N TYR A 26 -7.53 -7.03 -7.04
CA TYR A 26 -6.34 -6.20 -7.13
C TYR A 26 -5.19 -6.89 -7.86
N GLU A 27 -4.37 -6.09 -8.52
CA GLU A 27 -3.12 -6.50 -9.14
C GLU A 27 -1.96 -5.77 -8.46
N PRO A 28 -1.21 -6.45 -7.58
CA PRO A 28 -0.04 -5.89 -6.94
C PRO A 28 1.04 -5.57 -7.97
N VAL A 29 1.45 -4.31 -8.07
CA VAL A 29 2.47 -3.86 -9.02
C VAL A 29 3.89 -3.96 -8.43
N GLY A 30 4.00 -3.87 -7.12
CA GLY A 30 5.28 -3.93 -6.42
C GLY A 30 5.23 -3.28 -5.05
N PHE A 31 6.39 -3.22 -4.41
CA PHE A 31 6.62 -2.50 -3.17
C PHE A 31 7.24 -1.14 -3.42
N VAL A 32 6.99 -0.21 -2.49
CA VAL A 32 7.73 1.04 -2.35
C VAL A 32 8.47 1.01 -1.02
N ASP A 33 9.80 1.04 -1.05
CA ASP A 33 10.63 1.00 0.16
C ASP A 33 12.01 1.61 -0.14
N HIS A 34 12.70 2.12 0.90
CA HIS A 34 14.04 2.69 0.77
C HIS A 34 15.14 1.62 0.75
N ARG A 35 14.81 0.39 1.16
CA ARG A 35 15.75 -0.72 1.10
C ARG A 35 16.05 -1.08 -0.37
N SER A 36 17.31 -1.38 -0.63
CA SER A 36 17.78 -1.74 -1.97
C SER A 36 17.72 -3.24 -2.25
N ASP A 37 17.42 -4.06 -1.22
CA ASP A 37 17.30 -5.51 -1.36
C ASP A 37 15.88 -5.96 -1.70
N ASP A 38 15.78 -6.83 -2.70
CA ASP A 38 14.56 -7.55 -3.06
C ASP A 38 14.55 -8.99 -2.53
N ASN A 39 15.54 -9.35 -1.70
CA ASN A 39 15.73 -10.72 -1.23
C ASN A 39 14.45 -11.26 -0.56
N ASN A 40 13.92 -12.35 -1.12
CA ASN A 40 12.71 -13.05 -0.68
C ASN A 40 11.43 -12.21 -0.65
N LEU A 41 11.32 -11.14 -1.45
CA LEU A 41 10.04 -10.48 -1.65
C LEU A 41 9.16 -11.23 -2.65
N PRO A 42 7.83 -11.25 -2.43
CA PRO A 42 6.90 -11.82 -3.39
C PRO A 42 6.66 -10.91 -4.62
N SER A 43 7.23 -9.71 -4.64
CA SER A 43 7.09 -8.69 -5.70
C SER A 43 8.28 -7.73 -5.62
N PRO A 44 8.73 -7.11 -6.73
CA PRO A 44 9.89 -6.23 -6.71
C PRO A 44 9.64 -4.90 -5.98
N ILE A 45 10.70 -4.24 -5.53
CA ILE A 45 10.67 -2.82 -5.16
C ILE A 45 10.75 -1.98 -6.42
N ILE A 46 9.76 -1.11 -6.63
CA ILE A 46 9.64 -0.26 -7.83
C ILE A 46 10.14 1.18 -7.60
N GLY A 47 10.54 1.50 -6.37
CA GLY A 47 11.07 2.80 -5.96
C GLY A 47 10.89 3.05 -4.46
N ASP A 48 11.20 4.27 -4.04
CA ASP A 48 11.03 4.76 -2.66
C ASP A 48 9.87 5.78 -2.56
N ASP A 49 9.71 6.42 -1.40
CA ASP A 49 8.61 7.35 -1.14
C ASP A 49 8.54 8.52 -2.17
N SER A 50 9.63 8.84 -2.88
CA SER A 50 9.67 9.88 -3.92
C SER A 50 8.81 9.57 -5.14
N ILE A 51 8.49 8.29 -5.40
CA ILE A 51 7.69 7.90 -6.57
C ILE A 51 6.18 7.95 -6.33
N ILE A 52 5.73 8.20 -5.09
CA ILE A 52 4.31 8.17 -4.68
C ILE A 52 3.46 9.06 -5.59
N SER A 53 3.90 10.29 -5.84
CA SER A 53 3.20 11.26 -6.70
C SER A 53 3.11 10.81 -8.17
N GLN A 54 3.99 9.92 -8.60
CA GLN A 54 4.05 9.42 -9.98
C GLN A 54 3.30 8.09 -10.17
N LEU A 55 2.84 7.44 -9.09
CA LEU A 55 2.24 6.10 -9.14
C LEU A 55 1.03 6.04 -10.09
N LYS A 56 0.19 7.07 -10.08
CA LYS A 56 -1.02 7.13 -10.91
C LYS A 56 -0.70 7.26 -12.39
N ASP A 57 0.18 8.20 -12.74
CA ASP A 57 0.43 8.54 -14.13
C ASP A 57 1.43 7.58 -14.79
N ARG A 58 2.52 7.25 -14.09
CA ARG A 58 3.62 6.44 -14.60
C ARG A 58 3.35 4.94 -14.49
N TYR A 59 2.79 4.50 -13.37
CA TYR A 59 2.59 3.07 -13.09
C TYR A 59 1.13 2.61 -13.27
N LYS A 60 0.22 3.55 -13.61
CA LYS A 60 -1.22 3.29 -13.73
C LYS A 60 -1.82 2.67 -12.47
N VAL A 61 -1.24 3.01 -11.32
CA VAL A 61 -1.66 2.54 -9.99
C VAL A 61 -2.76 3.45 -9.49
N SER A 62 -3.90 2.87 -9.10
CA SER A 62 -5.01 3.65 -8.53
C SER A 62 -5.14 3.46 -7.02
N HIS A 63 -4.52 2.41 -6.46
CA HIS A 63 -4.65 2.06 -5.06
C HIS A 63 -3.29 1.91 -4.39
N VAL A 64 -3.21 2.25 -3.10
CA VAL A 64 -2.00 2.06 -2.30
C VAL A 64 -2.33 1.52 -0.92
N CYS A 65 -1.58 0.52 -0.46
CA CYS A 65 -1.63 0.04 0.91
C CYS A 65 -0.37 0.49 1.66
N ILE A 66 -0.52 1.11 2.82
CA ILE A 66 0.60 1.65 3.59
C ILE A 66 0.90 0.71 4.76
N ALA A 67 1.97 -0.07 4.63
CA ALA A 67 2.41 -1.07 5.59
C ALA A 67 3.68 -0.61 6.36
N LEU A 68 3.61 0.60 6.94
CA LEU A 68 4.72 1.22 7.69
C LEU A 68 4.44 1.22 9.20
N GLY A 69 5.39 0.70 9.98
CA GLY A 69 5.31 0.73 11.45
C GLY A 69 5.70 2.08 12.07
N ASN A 70 6.55 2.87 11.40
CA ASN A 70 6.89 4.21 11.86
C ASN A 70 5.71 5.16 11.60
N MET A 71 5.12 5.70 12.66
CA MET A 71 3.90 6.51 12.61
C MET A 71 4.08 7.82 11.84
N GLU A 72 5.22 8.50 12.00
CA GLU A 72 5.52 9.76 11.33
C GLU A 72 5.64 9.56 9.82
N ARG A 73 6.45 8.58 9.40
CA ARG A 73 6.57 8.20 7.99
C ARG A 73 5.24 7.75 7.41
N ARG A 74 4.47 6.96 8.17
CA ARG A 74 3.13 6.50 7.75
C ARG A 74 2.21 7.69 7.46
N ARG A 75 2.21 8.72 8.33
CA ARG A 75 1.41 9.94 8.13
C ARG A 75 1.80 10.67 6.85
N ILE A 76 3.08 10.96 6.68
CA ILE A 76 3.61 11.67 5.50
C ILE A 76 3.27 10.93 4.20
N VAL A 77 3.52 9.62 4.16
CA VAL A 77 3.21 8.78 2.99
C VAL A 77 1.71 8.74 2.70
N THR A 78 0.87 8.72 3.74
CA THR A 78 -0.59 8.75 3.58
C THR A 78 -1.04 10.06 2.95
N GLU A 79 -0.55 11.19 3.46
CA GLU A 79 -0.86 12.52 2.93
C GLU A 79 -0.42 12.64 1.47
N ASN A 80 0.82 12.27 1.15
CA ASN A 80 1.34 12.27 -0.22
C ASN A 80 0.50 11.39 -1.16
N ALA A 81 0.03 10.23 -0.69
CA ALA A 81 -0.82 9.35 -1.47
C ALA A 81 -2.20 9.95 -1.77
N LEU A 82 -2.81 10.59 -0.77
CA LEU A 82 -4.10 11.27 -0.91
C LEU A 82 -3.98 12.47 -1.87
N GLU A 83 -2.94 13.29 -1.73
CA GLU A 83 -2.64 14.41 -2.62
C GLU A 83 -2.39 13.95 -4.06
N ALA A 84 -1.74 12.79 -4.24
CA ALA A 84 -1.58 12.14 -5.55
C ALA A 84 -2.88 11.53 -6.11
N GLY A 85 -3.99 11.61 -5.37
CA GLY A 85 -5.29 11.08 -5.75
C GLY A 85 -5.31 9.55 -5.85
N LEU A 86 -4.50 8.86 -5.03
CA LEU A 86 -4.53 7.41 -4.86
C LEU A 86 -5.62 7.03 -3.85
N LEU A 87 -6.22 5.87 -4.05
CA LEU A 87 -7.23 5.32 -3.15
C LEU A 87 -6.56 4.39 -2.14
N LEU A 88 -6.85 4.59 -0.85
CA LEU A 88 -6.40 3.69 0.20
C LEU A 88 -7.52 2.68 0.45
N PRO A 89 -7.41 1.43 -0.04
CA PRO A 89 -8.41 0.43 0.28
C PRO A 89 -8.37 0.17 1.79
N PRO A 90 -9.52 -0.09 2.43
CA PRO A 90 -9.53 -0.56 3.80
C PRO A 90 -8.81 -1.91 3.81
N VAL A 91 -7.59 -1.94 4.35
CA VAL A 91 -6.82 -3.18 4.49
C VAL A 91 -7.31 -3.83 5.78
N ILE A 92 -8.48 -4.44 5.68
CA ILE A 92 -9.05 -5.25 6.75
C ILE A 92 -8.39 -6.62 6.63
N HIS A 93 -7.52 -6.95 7.57
CA HIS A 93 -7.00 -8.31 7.67
C HIS A 93 -8.19 -9.26 7.95
N PRO A 94 -8.32 -10.43 7.28
CA PRO A 94 -9.46 -11.34 7.45
C PRO A 94 -9.68 -11.84 8.89
N GLY A 95 -8.64 -11.82 9.71
CA GLY A 95 -8.67 -12.09 11.16
C GLY A 95 -8.72 -10.84 12.06
N SER A 96 -8.89 -9.64 11.51
CA SER A 96 -9.13 -8.44 12.31
C SER A 96 -10.59 -8.41 12.74
N VAL A 97 -10.81 -8.56 14.05
CA VAL A 97 -12.07 -8.16 14.67
C VAL A 97 -12.10 -6.63 14.70
N ILE A 98 -12.90 -6.02 13.82
CA ILE A 98 -13.25 -4.60 13.94
C ILE A 98 -14.33 -4.52 15.01
N LEU A 99 -13.94 -4.16 16.23
CA LEU A 99 -14.85 -3.81 17.33
C LEU A 99 -15.06 -2.30 17.34
N SER A 100 -15.81 -1.79 16.38
CA SER A 100 -16.85 -0.75 16.53
C SER A 100 -17.29 -0.23 15.16
N GLN A 101 -18.60 -0.03 15.03
CA GLN A 101 -19.19 0.81 14.00
C GLN A 101 -18.77 2.26 14.26
N ASP A 102 -17.63 2.69 13.73
CA ASP A 102 -17.35 4.12 13.60
C ASP A 102 -17.13 4.43 12.12
N LEU A 103 -18.25 4.40 11.39
CA LEU A 103 -18.44 5.25 10.21
C LEU A 103 -18.31 6.69 10.70
N ILE A 104 -17.12 7.28 10.55
CA ILE A 104 -17.04 8.74 10.54
C ILE A 104 -17.57 9.17 9.18
N GLU A 105 -18.88 9.36 9.13
CA GLU A 105 -19.48 10.36 8.27
C GLU A 105 -18.81 11.70 8.59
N GLY A 106 -18.25 12.34 7.56
CA GLY A 106 -17.67 13.68 7.58
C GLY A 106 -17.59 14.20 6.16
#